data_AF-A0A354B7Y1-F1
#
_entry.id   AF-A0A354B7Y1-F1
#
_cell.length_a   1.000
_cell.length_b   1.000
_cell.length_c   1.000
_cell.angle_alpha   90.00
_cell.angle_beta   90.00
_cell.angle_gamma   90.00
#
_symmetry.space_group_name_H-M   'P 1'
#
loop_
_entity.id
_entity.type
_entity.pdbx_description
1 polymer ?
#
loop_
_entity_poly.entity_id
_entity_poly.type
_entity_poly.pdbx_seq_one_letter_code
_entity_poly.pdbx_strand_id
1 'polypeptide(L)'
;MCARSAASLHLASTVCDRRRAVRPSRPLHPLLIFVHEAQPMLSFRQTLRYAPPLILIAFMLAARAYAPSTPTTNLPVVAPTVAGSQGAVADIASVYAAPAFEVAMTKDIVYAQGLSHETWGSESAEAMDLLLDVNEPVRFDDAVMPAIVMIHGGGFNGGSKRTGWISEWAPWFAARGWVVYSIDYRVSGDHGTLPSNYPELPAELTEAEIEQAQALYPACRDAKAAIRWINATADDYSISTDHIAVIGGSAGSVLAVGLGGSDQDDCTDEISVDDDPTLSTTNLDQSSEVATVIDHWGGTYILTMLELMDGIDRFDATDAPVRIVHGTEDPAVPFSEAETIQAAYNETGVAYEWHPLEGRGHGAWGATVDGQTLFESAYDFIIETQALNVDEPGAPPG
;
A
#
# COMPACT_ATOMS: atom_id res chain seq x y z
N MET A 1 48.28 57.14 31.93
CA MET A 1 47.47 58.38 31.94
C MET A 1 46.12 58.10 32.60
N CYS A 2 45.56 59.09 33.30
CA CYS A 2 44.18 59.07 33.82
C CYS A 2 43.18 59.62 32.78
N ALA A 3 41.85 59.69 32.96
CA ALA A 3 40.83 58.82 33.58
C ALA A 3 39.44 59.51 33.53
N ARG A 4 38.34 58.75 33.69
CA ARG A 4 36.96 59.16 34.16
C ARG A 4 36.03 60.03 33.28
N SER A 5 34.72 59.93 33.62
CA SER A 5 33.63 60.91 33.46
C SER A 5 33.06 61.18 32.05
N ALA A 6 31.84 61.71 31.83
CA ALA A 6 30.54 61.83 32.57
C ALA A 6 29.50 62.40 31.56
N ALA A 7 28.24 61.97 31.41
CA ALA A 7 27.04 61.93 32.29
C ALA A 7 26.13 63.21 32.29
N SER A 8 24.93 63.07 31.67
CA SER A 8 23.61 63.61 32.10
C SER A 8 23.09 65.03 31.76
N LEU A 9 21.73 65.18 31.89
CA LEU A 9 20.84 66.39 31.99
C LEU A 9 20.28 66.97 30.65
N HIS A 10 18.95 67.00 30.39
CA HIS A 10 17.82 67.87 30.89
C HIS A 10 17.76 69.27 30.21
N LEU A 11 16.64 69.99 29.92
CA LEU A 11 15.16 69.90 30.05
C LEU A 11 14.50 70.28 28.68
N ALA A 12 13.21 70.15 28.30
CA ALA A 12 11.88 69.83 28.88
C ALA A 12 10.86 71.00 29.08
N SER A 13 9.62 70.85 28.56
CA SER A 13 8.41 71.74 28.62
C SER A 13 8.43 73.04 27.74
N THR A 14 7.34 73.75 27.38
CA THR A 14 5.93 73.83 27.90
C THR A 14 4.87 74.22 26.82
N VAL A 15 3.70 73.56 26.83
CA VAL A 15 2.28 74.07 26.90
C VAL A 15 1.81 75.30 26.05
N CYS A 16 0.67 75.17 25.29
CA CYS A 16 -0.65 75.81 25.62
C CYS A 16 -1.86 75.54 24.64
N ASP A 17 -2.62 74.46 24.88
CA ASP A 17 -4.10 74.34 25.04
C ASP A 17 -5.15 75.36 24.43
N ARG A 18 -6.17 74.86 23.66
CA ARG A 18 -7.61 74.71 24.06
C ARG A 18 -8.73 75.02 22.99
N ARG A 19 -9.86 74.26 23.07
CA ARG A 19 -11.28 74.51 22.58
C ARG A 19 -11.61 74.10 21.12
N ARG A 20 -12.82 73.57 20.77
CA ARG A 20 -13.89 72.83 21.50
C ARG A 20 -14.79 72.02 20.50
N ALA A 21 -15.61 71.09 21.01
CA ALA A 21 -16.37 70.05 20.28
C ALA A 21 -17.70 70.48 19.58
N VAL A 22 -18.28 69.57 18.75
CA VAL A 22 -19.69 69.08 18.74
C VAL A 22 -19.91 67.93 17.70
N ARG A 23 -20.92 67.07 17.87
CA ARG A 23 -21.36 65.99 16.92
C ARG A 23 -22.79 66.19 16.40
N PRO A 24 -23.08 65.73 15.17
CA PRO A 24 -24.11 64.71 14.84
C PRO A 24 -23.51 63.58 13.94
N SER A 25 -24.17 62.52 13.43
CA SER A 25 -25.40 61.75 13.75
C SER A 25 -25.31 60.35 13.03
N ARG A 26 -26.44 59.65 12.77
CA ARG A 26 -26.62 58.49 11.85
C ARG A 26 -28.02 58.58 11.19
N PRO A 27 -28.27 57.89 10.06
CA PRO A 27 -29.35 56.88 10.02
C PRO A 27 -28.92 55.55 9.35
N LEU A 28 -29.87 54.67 8.97
CA LEU A 28 -29.65 53.28 8.55
C LEU A 28 -30.11 52.98 7.09
N HIS A 29 -29.63 51.84 6.55
CA HIS A 29 -30.18 50.87 5.56
C HIS A 29 -31.50 51.18 4.80
N PRO A 30 -31.63 50.76 3.51
CA PRO A 30 -31.93 49.34 3.22
C PRO A 30 -31.49 48.70 1.88
N LEU A 31 -31.62 47.37 1.86
CA LEU A 31 -31.92 46.43 0.74
C LEU A 31 -30.85 46.02 -0.30
N LEU A 32 -31.15 44.88 -0.94
CA LEU A 32 -30.30 44.03 -1.79
C LEU A 32 -30.30 44.47 -3.27
N ILE A 33 -29.17 44.22 -3.96
CA ILE A 33 -29.15 43.62 -5.30
C ILE A 33 -28.03 42.55 -5.31
N PHE A 34 -28.29 41.38 -5.90
CA PHE A 34 -27.27 40.36 -6.19
C PHE A 34 -26.49 40.75 -7.45
N VAL A 35 -25.15 40.70 -7.39
CA VAL A 35 -24.28 40.55 -8.56
C VAL A 35 -23.27 39.45 -8.26
N HIS A 36 -23.09 38.54 -9.21
CA HIS A 36 -22.25 37.35 -9.08
C HIS A 36 -20.88 37.63 -9.70
N GLU A 37 -19.93 38.13 -8.91
CA GLU A 37 -18.53 38.25 -9.34
C GLU A 37 -17.78 36.94 -9.07
N ALA A 38 -17.40 36.25 -10.15
CA ALA A 38 -16.53 35.09 -10.08
C ALA A 38 -15.12 35.51 -9.60
N GLN A 39 -14.59 34.82 -8.59
CA GLN A 39 -13.17 34.91 -8.27
C GLN A 39 -12.37 34.32 -9.45
N PRO A 40 -11.27 34.96 -9.89
CA PRO A 40 -10.43 34.41 -10.94
C PRO A 40 -9.75 33.14 -10.43
N MET A 41 -9.81 32.05 -11.19
CA MET A 41 -9.04 30.85 -10.87
C MET A 41 -7.54 31.18 -10.84
N LEU A 42 -6.86 30.80 -9.75
CA LEU A 42 -5.41 30.64 -9.81
C LEU A 42 -5.09 29.57 -10.86
N SER A 43 -4.09 29.81 -11.70
CA SER A 43 -3.72 28.87 -12.75
C SER A 43 -3.20 27.56 -12.13
N PHE A 44 -3.73 26.44 -12.61
CA PHE A 44 -3.41 25.05 -12.22
C PHE A 44 -1.90 24.77 -12.00
N ARG A 45 -1.02 25.47 -12.72
CA ARG A 45 0.45 25.41 -12.60
C ARG A 45 1.05 25.91 -11.27
N GLN A 46 0.27 26.47 -10.34
CA GLN A 46 0.80 27.02 -9.09
C GLN A 46 0.59 26.11 -7.85
N THR A 47 -0.22 25.06 -7.95
CA THR A 47 -0.48 24.13 -6.83
C THR A 47 0.66 23.12 -6.61
N LEU A 48 1.43 22.83 -7.66
CA LEU A 48 2.51 21.82 -7.74
C LEU A 48 3.80 22.22 -6.99
N ARG A 49 3.70 22.77 -5.76
CA ARG A 49 4.88 23.17 -4.96
C ARG A 49 4.92 22.66 -3.53
N TYR A 50 3.89 21.94 -3.07
CA TYR A 50 3.79 21.38 -1.73
C TYR A 50 3.13 19.99 -1.70
N ALA A 51 3.29 19.22 -2.77
CA ALA A 51 2.88 17.83 -2.85
C ALA A 51 3.98 16.92 -2.24
N PRO A 52 3.63 15.94 -1.38
CA PRO A 52 4.49 14.83 -1.00
C PRO A 52 4.97 13.97 -2.19
N PRO A 53 6.13 13.28 -2.08
CA PRO A 53 6.91 12.77 -3.21
C PRO A 53 6.40 11.48 -3.87
N LEU A 54 5.14 11.10 -3.65
CA LEU A 54 4.47 9.97 -4.32
C LEU A 54 3.43 10.42 -5.36
N ILE A 55 3.04 11.70 -5.36
CA ILE A 55 1.97 12.24 -6.22
C ILE A 55 2.34 12.26 -7.72
N LEU A 56 3.63 12.21 -8.09
CA LEU A 56 4.08 12.54 -9.44
C LEU A 56 4.29 11.34 -10.39
N ILE A 57 4.46 10.13 -9.88
CA ILE A 57 4.79 8.94 -10.71
C ILE A 57 3.59 8.50 -11.55
N ALA A 58 2.40 8.38 -10.96
CA ALA A 58 1.18 7.96 -11.68
C ALA A 58 0.77 8.95 -12.78
N PHE A 59 0.80 10.26 -12.46
CA PHE A 59 0.34 11.34 -13.36
C PHE A 59 1.14 11.50 -14.66
N MET A 60 2.25 10.79 -14.84
CA MET A 60 3.08 10.87 -16.06
C MET A 60 3.29 9.53 -16.77
N LEU A 61 3.15 8.38 -16.10
CA LEU A 61 3.18 7.07 -16.76
C LEU A 61 1.82 6.73 -17.39
N ALA A 62 0.71 7.03 -16.70
CA ALA A 62 -0.66 6.76 -17.17
C ALA A 62 -1.17 7.78 -18.22
N ALA A 63 -0.45 7.94 -19.33
CA ALA A 63 -0.79 8.85 -20.43
C ALA A 63 -1.81 8.27 -21.44
N ARG A 64 -2.60 7.26 -21.06
CA ARG A 64 -3.78 6.77 -21.79
C ARG A 64 -5.07 7.31 -21.15
N ALA A 65 -5.98 7.78 -21.98
CA ALA A 65 -7.11 8.58 -21.51
C ALA A 65 -8.30 7.72 -21.04
N TYR A 66 -8.40 7.48 -19.73
CA TYR A 66 -9.66 7.11 -19.11
C TYR A 66 -10.48 8.37 -18.78
N ALA A 67 -11.80 8.32 -19.02
CA ALA A 67 -12.71 9.42 -18.70
C ALA A 67 -13.68 8.95 -17.61
N PRO A 68 -13.83 9.69 -16.49
CA PRO A 68 -14.56 9.19 -15.33
C PRO A 68 -16.03 8.93 -15.67
N SER A 69 -16.41 7.66 -15.60
CA SER A 69 -17.79 7.20 -15.65
C SER A 69 -18.53 7.58 -14.36
N THR A 70 -19.85 7.77 -14.44
CA THR A 70 -20.65 8.17 -13.29
C THR A 70 -20.73 7.06 -12.24
N PRO A 71 -20.74 7.37 -10.94
CA PRO A 71 -20.75 6.36 -9.88
C PRO A 71 -21.99 5.46 -9.98
N THR A 72 -21.76 4.17 -10.18
CA THR A 72 -22.76 3.11 -10.08
C THR A 72 -22.97 2.73 -8.62
N THR A 73 -24.23 2.51 -8.23
CA THR A 73 -24.57 2.06 -6.88
C THR A 73 -24.28 0.57 -6.73
N ASN A 74 -23.72 0.17 -5.58
CA ASN A 74 -23.34 -1.20 -5.22
C ASN A 74 -24.31 -2.25 -5.79
N LEU A 75 -23.81 -3.08 -6.72
CA LEU A 75 -24.43 -4.35 -7.05
C LEU A 75 -24.07 -5.35 -5.94
N PRO A 76 -24.96 -6.30 -5.60
CA PRO A 76 -24.64 -7.35 -4.64
C PRO A 76 -23.53 -8.24 -5.20
N VAL A 77 -22.58 -8.62 -4.34
CA VAL A 77 -21.52 -9.59 -4.66
C VAL A 77 -22.15 -10.87 -5.22
N VAL A 78 -21.68 -11.29 -6.39
CA VAL A 78 -21.94 -12.63 -6.93
C VAL A 78 -20.63 -13.38 -6.80
N ALA A 79 -20.55 -14.27 -5.80
CA ALA A 79 -19.34 -15.05 -5.55
C ALA A 79 -18.90 -15.79 -6.83
N PRO A 80 -17.65 -15.61 -7.30
CA PRO A 80 -17.16 -16.29 -8.48
C PRO A 80 -17.04 -17.79 -8.21
N THR A 81 -17.57 -18.62 -9.10
CA THR A 81 -17.41 -20.07 -9.00
C THR A 81 -16.00 -20.46 -9.43
N VAL A 82 -15.06 -20.51 -8.47
CA VAL A 82 -13.67 -20.92 -8.70
C VAL A 82 -13.65 -22.27 -9.42
N ALA A 83 -13.09 -22.30 -10.62
CA ALA A 83 -13.05 -23.47 -11.50
C ALA A 83 -11.89 -24.42 -11.12
N GLY A 84 -11.82 -24.78 -9.83
CA GLY A 84 -10.72 -25.56 -9.26
C GLY A 84 -10.48 -26.88 -9.99
N SER A 85 -9.21 -27.13 -10.36
CA SER A 85 -8.81 -28.42 -10.89
C SER A 85 -8.96 -29.50 -9.82
N GLN A 86 -9.37 -30.73 -10.19
CA GLN A 86 -9.67 -31.79 -9.22
C GLN A 86 -8.41 -32.50 -8.69
N GLY A 87 -7.56 -31.73 -7.98
CA GLY A 87 -6.76 -32.26 -6.89
C GLY A 87 -7.64 -32.58 -5.68
N ALA A 88 -7.17 -33.45 -4.80
CA ALA A 88 -7.81 -33.64 -3.50
C ALA A 88 -7.29 -32.56 -2.55
N VAL A 89 -8.02 -31.44 -2.45
CA VAL A 89 -7.76 -30.40 -1.44
C VAL A 89 -7.75 -31.08 -0.06
N ALA A 90 -6.70 -30.87 0.72
CA ALA A 90 -6.71 -31.29 2.12
C ALA A 90 -7.72 -30.40 2.87
N ASP A 91 -8.59 -30.99 3.69
CA ASP A 91 -9.62 -30.24 4.41
C ASP A 91 -8.98 -29.12 5.24
N ILE A 92 -9.13 -27.87 4.79
CA ILE A 92 -8.53 -26.70 5.42
C ILE A 92 -9.20 -26.45 6.78
N ALA A 93 -8.38 -26.19 7.79
CA ALA A 93 -8.82 -25.93 9.14
C ALA A 93 -9.67 -24.66 9.23
N SER A 94 -10.69 -24.68 10.10
CA SER A 94 -11.45 -23.50 10.44
C SER A 94 -10.56 -22.42 11.04
N VAL A 95 -10.85 -21.17 10.71
CA VAL A 95 -10.38 -19.99 11.45
C VAL A 95 -11.38 -19.64 12.56
N TYR A 96 -11.02 -18.73 13.45
CA TYR A 96 -11.82 -18.45 14.66
C TYR A 96 -12.18 -16.97 14.79
N ALA A 97 -13.44 -16.67 15.10
CA ALA A 97 -13.91 -15.28 15.26
C ALA A 97 -13.23 -14.56 16.45
N ALA A 98 -12.94 -15.30 17.52
CA ALA A 98 -12.20 -14.84 18.69
C ALA A 98 -10.91 -15.68 18.89
N PRO A 99 -9.89 -15.16 19.60
CA PRO A 99 -8.62 -15.86 19.78
C PRO A 99 -8.78 -17.27 20.35
N ALA A 100 -8.25 -18.26 19.64
CA ALA A 100 -8.27 -19.68 20.01
C ALA A 100 -6.87 -20.21 20.36
N PHE A 101 -5.80 -19.58 19.85
CA PHE A 101 -4.42 -20.04 20.00
C PHE A 101 -3.54 -19.00 20.72
N GLU A 102 -2.54 -19.49 21.45
CA GLU A 102 -1.32 -18.73 21.74
C GLU A 102 -0.50 -18.60 20.45
N VAL A 103 0.33 -17.55 20.32
CA VAL A 103 1.09 -17.27 19.09
C VAL A 103 2.59 -17.45 19.31
N ALA A 104 3.23 -18.25 18.45
CA ALA A 104 4.69 -18.28 18.32
C ALA A 104 5.14 -17.26 17.27
N MET A 105 6.35 -16.73 17.43
CA MET A 105 6.94 -15.79 16.47
C MET A 105 8.39 -16.16 16.16
N THR A 106 8.64 -16.60 14.92
CA THR A 106 9.98 -16.84 14.38
C THR A 106 10.41 -15.61 13.57
N LYS A 107 11.70 -15.24 13.63
CA LYS A 107 12.17 -13.95 13.11
C LYS A 107 13.35 -14.04 12.17
N ASP A 108 13.39 -13.08 11.26
CA ASP A 108 14.49 -12.82 10.31
C ASP A 108 14.92 -14.10 9.57
N ILE A 109 13.93 -14.83 9.05
CA ILE A 109 14.10 -15.97 8.15
C ILE A 109 14.43 -15.43 6.76
N VAL A 110 15.48 -15.94 6.13
CA VAL A 110 15.85 -15.60 4.74
C VAL A 110 14.90 -16.35 3.79
N TYR A 111 14.09 -15.63 3.02
CA TYR A 111 13.19 -16.23 2.03
C TYR A 111 13.79 -16.25 0.62
N ALA A 112 14.64 -15.28 0.31
CA ALA A 112 15.43 -15.16 -0.91
C ALA A 112 16.63 -14.23 -0.66
N GLN A 113 17.45 -14.02 -1.68
CA GLN A 113 18.45 -12.94 -1.72
C GLN A 113 18.13 -11.98 -2.86
N GLY A 114 18.43 -10.70 -2.66
CA GLY A 114 18.36 -9.66 -3.68
C GLY A 114 19.76 -9.11 -3.97
N LEU A 115 20.06 -8.77 -5.23
CA LEU A 115 21.25 -8.00 -5.54
C LEU A 115 21.04 -6.52 -5.19
N SER A 116 22.02 -5.93 -4.51
CA SER A 116 22.07 -4.52 -4.10
C SER A 116 23.31 -3.87 -4.71
N HIS A 117 23.20 -2.64 -5.21
CA HIS A 117 24.27 -1.96 -5.96
C HIS A 117 24.75 -0.67 -5.25
N GLU A 118 26.00 -0.24 -5.49
CA GLU A 118 26.53 1.02 -4.93
C GLU A 118 25.74 2.25 -5.42
N THR A 119 25.31 2.21 -6.68
CA THR A 119 24.30 3.08 -7.31
C THR A 119 23.54 2.30 -8.38
N TRP A 120 22.34 2.74 -8.77
CA TRP A 120 21.54 2.11 -9.85
C TRP A 120 22.38 1.79 -11.09
N GLY A 121 22.40 0.53 -11.50
CA GLY A 121 23.10 0.06 -12.71
C GLY A 121 24.64 0.02 -12.63
N SER A 122 25.24 0.12 -11.44
CA SER A 122 26.70 -0.03 -11.29
C SER A 122 27.16 -1.50 -11.24
N GLU A 123 28.37 -1.79 -11.75
CA GLU A 123 29.02 -3.11 -11.66
C GLU A 123 29.39 -3.51 -10.21
N SER A 124 29.33 -2.55 -9.27
CA SER A 124 29.66 -2.71 -7.85
C SER A 124 28.40 -3.14 -7.10
N ALA A 125 28.29 -4.44 -6.77
CA ALA A 125 27.08 -5.02 -6.18
C ALA A 125 27.38 -6.14 -5.18
N GLU A 126 26.51 -6.31 -4.19
CA GLU A 126 26.54 -7.40 -3.21
C GLU A 126 25.15 -8.02 -3.00
N ALA A 127 25.10 -9.32 -2.68
CA ALA A 127 23.85 -10.01 -2.38
C ALA A 127 23.44 -9.75 -0.93
N MET A 128 22.21 -9.25 -0.74
CA MET A 128 21.59 -9.04 0.57
C MET A 128 20.51 -10.09 0.84
N ASP A 129 20.40 -10.52 2.09
CA ASP A 129 19.35 -11.43 2.54
C ASP A 129 17.99 -10.69 2.60
N LEU A 130 16.96 -11.26 1.98
CA LEU A 130 15.59 -10.78 2.04
C LEU A 130 14.85 -11.54 3.15
N LEU A 131 14.30 -10.80 4.11
CA LEU A 131 13.95 -11.35 5.42
C LEU A 131 12.44 -11.28 5.71
N LEU A 132 11.89 -12.34 6.27
CA LEU A 132 10.54 -12.35 6.83
C LEU A 132 10.50 -12.78 8.31
N ASP A 133 9.43 -12.39 9.00
CA ASP A 133 9.04 -12.92 10.30
C ASP A 133 7.77 -13.77 10.09
N VAL A 134 7.62 -14.86 10.85
CA VAL A 134 6.41 -15.70 10.87
C VAL A 134 5.74 -15.58 12.24
N ASN A 135 4.43 -15.38 12.26
CA ASN A 135 3.58 -15.50 13.44
C ASN A 135 2.62 -16.66 13.20
N GLU A 136 2.64 -17.68 14.06
CA GLU A 136 1.95 -18.95 13.82
C GLU A 136 1.16 -19.42 15.07
N PRO A 137 0.05 -20.18 14.89
CA PRO A 137 -0.74 -20.67 16.01
C PRO A 137 -0.02 -21.84 16.71
N VAL A 138 0.17 -21.74 18.04
CA VAL A 138 0.81 -22.81 18.82
C VAL A 138 -0.13 -24.01 18.94
N ARG A 139 0.20 -25.09 18.22
CA ARG A 139 -0.62 -26.31 18.09
C ARG A 139 0.22 -27.59 18.15
N PHE A 140 -0.44 -28.74 18.09
CA PHE A 140 0.15 -30.09 18.19
C PHE A 140 -0.36 -31.05 17.10
N ASP A 141 -0.89 -30.49 16.03
CA ASP A 141 -1.49 -31.17 14.89
C ASP A 141 -0.93 -30.59 13.59
N ASP A 142 -0.99 -31.41 12.53
CA ASP A 142 -0.51 -31.07 11.19
C ASP A 142 -1.68 -30.56 10.31
N ALA A 143 -2.69 -29.92 10.91
CA ALA A 143 -3.86 -29.43 10.18
C ALA A 143 -3.47 -28.31 9.19
N VAL A 144 -4.07 -28.28 8.00
CA VAL A 144 -3.71 -27.30 6.97
C VAL A 144 -4.38 -25.97 7.26
N MET A 145 -3.60 -24.89 7.41
CA MET A 145 -4.10 -23.54 7.77
C MET A 145 -4.08 -22.58 6.57
N PRO A 146 -4.96 -21.56 6.52
CA PRO A 146 -4.80 -20.44 5.59
C PRO A 146 -3.61 -19.54 5.97
N ALA A 147 -3.13 -18.75 5.01
CA ALA A 147 -1.96 -17.89 5.19
C ALA A 147 -2.27 -16.40 4.91
N ILE A 148 -1.53 -15.50 5.58
CA ILE A 148 -1.57 -14.06 5.30
C ILE A 148 -0.14 -13.53 5.13
N VAL A 149 0.08 -12.71 4.11
CA VAL A 149 1.33 -11.99 3.88
C VAL A 149 1.12 -10.49 4.12
N MET A 150 1.86 -9.91 5.07
CA MET A 150 1.77 -8.49 5.42
C MET A 150 2.97 -7.71 4.89
N ILE A 151 2.71 -6.77 3.98
CA ILE A 151 3.74 -6.01 3.26
C ILE A 151 3.75 -4.55 3.75
N HIS A 152 4.91 -4.07 4.21
CA HIS A 152 5.01 -2.77 4.87
C HIS A 152 4.93 -1.58 3.92
N GLY A 153 4.43 -0.45 4.43
CA GLY A 153 4.55 0.85 3.76
C GLY A 153 5.93 1.48 3.92
N GLY A 154 6.15 2.59 3.22
CA GLY A 154 7.41 3.35 3.26
C GLY A 154 7.76 4.15 2.00
N GLY A 155 6.85 4.22 1.03
CA GLY A 155 7.10 4.93 -0.24
C GLY A 155 8.30 4.40 -1.00
N PHE A 156 8.55 3.08 -0.94
CA PHE A 156 9.74 2.41 -1.50
C PHE A 156 11.10 2.97 -1.07
N ASN A 157 11.17 3.86 -0.06
CA ASN A 157 12.39 4.51 0.44
C ASN A 157 12.87 3.95 1.79
N GLY A 158 12.22 2.89 2.29
CA GLY A 158 12.44 2.34 3.62
C GLY A 158 11.17 1.68 4.17
N GLY A 159 11.15 1.49 5.48
CA GLY A 159 10.12 0.74 6.19
C GLY A 159 10.72 -0.50 6.87
N SER A 160 9.87 -1.45 7.23
CA SER A 160 10.21 -2.85 7.53
C SER A 160 8.96 -3.62 7.95
N LYS A 161 9.04 -4.96 7.95
CA LYS A 161 8.09 -5.90 8.57
C LYS A 161 7.81 -5.65 10.06
N ARG A 162 8.51 -4.68 10.67
CA ARG A 162 8.43 -4.28 12.08
C ARG A 162 7.60 -2.99 12.31
N THR A 163 6.81 -2.56 11.32
CA THR A 163 5.87 -1.42 11.50
C THR A 163 4.79 -1.72 12.55
N GLY A 164 4.21 -0.65 13.12
CA GLY A 164 3.27 -0.76 14.24
C GLY A 164 1.99 -1.54 13.91
N TRP A 165 1.40 -1.35 12.73
CA TRP A 165 0.18 -2.05 12.33
C TRP A 165 0.43 -3.54 12.12
N ILE A 166 1.51 -3.94 11.43
CA ILE A 166 1.91 -5.36 11.30
C ILE A 166 2.13 -5.99 12.68
N SER A 167 2.78 -5.26 13.60
CA SER A 167 3.05 -5.71 14.97
C SER A 167 1.79 -5.91 15.82
N GLU A 168 0.66 -5.33 15.42
CA GLU A 168 -0.66 -5.47 16.06
C GLU A 168 -1.52 -6.53 15.34
N TRP A 169 -1.50 -6.53 14.00
CA TRP A 169 -2.38 -7.35 13.16
C TRP A 169 -1.88 -8.80 13.03
N ALA A 170 -0.57 -9.01 12.85
CA ALA A 170 -0.02 -10.36 12.64
C ALA A 170 -0.33 -11.33 13.80
N PRO A 171 -0.10 -10.98 15.09
CA PRO A 171 -0.52 -11.85 16.19
C PRO A 171 -2.06 -11.91 16.36
N TRP A 172 -2.82 -10.90 15.93
CA TRP A 172 -4.29 -10.92 16.01
C TRP A 172 -4.92 -11.94 15.05
N PHE A 173 -4.36 -12.08 13.84
CA PHE A 173 -4.74 -13.11 12.87
C PHE A 173 -4.14 -14.48 13.23
N ALA A 174 -2.87 -14.55 13.68
CA ALA A 174 -2.25 -15.82 14.06
C ALA A 174 -2.97 -16.51 15.25
N ALA A 175 -3.45 -15.72 16.22
CA ALA A 175 -4.27 -16.23 17.33
C ALA A 175 -5.64 -16.81 16.89
N ARG A 176 -6.01 -16.66 15.62
CA ARG A 176 -7.28 -17.09 15.01
C ARG A 176 -7.13 -18.19 13.95
N GLY A 177 -5.93 -18.75 13.76
CA GLY A 177 -5.73 -19.90 12.86
C GLY A 177 -5.13 -19.58 11.48
N TRP A 178 -4.62 -18.37 11.25
CA TRP A 178 -3.74 -18.13 10.09
C TRP A 178 -2.27 -18.34 10.45
N VAL A 179 -1.45 -18.74 9.48
CA VAL A 179 0.01 -18.50 9.55
C VAL A 179 0.28 -17.16 8.87
N VAL A 180 0.90 -16.22 9.61
CA VAL A 180 1.08 -14.84 9.15
C VAL A 180 2.54 -14.50 8.95
N TYR A 181 2.91 -14.33 7.68
CA TYR A 181 4.22 -13.88 7.23
C TYR A 181 4.22 -12.35 7.16
N SER A 182 5.29 -11.69 7.62
CA SER A 182 5.54 -10.28 7.31
C SER A 182 6.92 -10.09 6.72
N ILE A 183 6.99 -9.39 5.58
CA ILE A 183 8.17 -9.39 4.71
C ILE A 183 8.85 -8.03 4.66
N ASP A 184 10.18 -8.02 4.66
CA ASP A 184 11.00 -6.91 4.14
C ASP A 184 11.23 -7.14 2.63
N TYR A 185 11.40 -6.07 1.87
CA TYR A 185 11.69 -6.07 0.42
C TYR A 185 12.69 -4.94 0.09
N ARG A 186 13.43 -5.03 -1.04
CA ARG A 186 14.40 -4.00 -1.43
C ARG A 186 13.75 -2.62 -1.62
N VAL A 187 14.40 -1.61 -1.08
CA VAL A 187 14.02 -0.20 -1.17
C VAL A 187 15.00 0.57 -2.06
N SER A 188 14.69 1.83 -2.36
CA SER A 188 15.43 2.65 -3.33
C SER A 188 16.93 2.76 -3.04
N GLY A 189 17.31 2.86 -1.77
CA GLY A 189 18.71 2.89 -1.33
C GLY A 189 19.49 1.57 -1.46
N ASP A 190 18.80 0.46 -1.79
CA ASP A 190 19.45 -0.81 -2.15
C ASP A 190 19.78 -0.87 -3.66
N HIS A 191 19.27 0.07 -4.46
CA HIS A 191 19.59 0.24 -5.89
C HIS A 191 19.50 -1.05 -6.74
N GLY A 192 18.47 -1.89 -6.51
CA GLY A 192 18.38 -3.23 -7.09
C GLY A 192 18.45 -3.28 -8.62
N THR A 193 18.78 -4.47 -9.16
CA THR A 193 18.93 -4.67 -10.61
C THR A 193 17.61 -4.41 -11.35
N LEU A 194 17.69 -3.69 -12.48
CA LEU A 194 16.57 -3.36 -13.36
C LEU A 194 16.66 -4.15 -14.67
N PRO A 195 15.52 -4.56 -15.27
CA PRO A 195 15.50 -5.28 -16.54
C PRO A 195 15.86 -4.36 -17.72
N SER A 196 16.35 -4.96 -18.81
CA SER A 196 16.88 -4.19 -19.96
C SER A 196 15.82 -3.41 -20.75
N ASN A 197 14.54 -3.73 -20.55
CA ASN A 197 13.36 -3.06 -21.09
C ASN A 197 12.64 -2.15 -20.06
N TYR A 198 13.25 -1.87 -18.90
CA TYR A 198 12.68 -0.94 -17.92
C TYR A 198 12.38 0.43 -18.57
N PRO A 199 11.19 1.02 -18.34
CA PRO A 199 10.72 2.17 -19.12
C PRO A 199 11.53 3.45 -18.89
N GLU A 200 11.64 4.29 -19.94
CA GLU A 200 12.22 5.63 -19.83
C GLU A 200 11.37 6.51 -18.91
N LEU A 201 11.93 6.92 -17.77
CA LEU A 201 11.24 7.76 -16.80
C LEU A 201 11.16 9.23 -17.26
N PRO A 202 10.06 9.97 -16.96
CA PRO A 202 9.88 11.36 -17.38
C PRO A 202 11.00 12.30 -16.89
N ALA A 203 11.49 13.16 -17.78
CA ALA A 203 12.57 14.11 -17.49
C ALA A 203 12.17 15.25 -16.51
N GLU A 204 10.88 15.35 -16.18
CA GLU A 204 10.31 16.24 -15.18
C GLU A 204 10.41 15.71 -13.74
N LEU A 205 10.69 14.42 -13.54
CA LEU A 205 10.84 13.83 -12.19
C LEU A 205 12.09 14.34 -11.48
N THR A 206 12.02 14.44 -10.15
CA THR A 206 13.19 14.65 -9.30
C THR A 206 13.97 13.35 -9.08
N GLU A 207 15.24 13.47 -8.69
CA GLU A 207 16.14 12.36 -8.35
C GLU A 207 15.49 11.34 -7.38
N ALA A 208 14.84 11.83 -6.32
CA ALA A 208 14.13 10.99 -5.36
C ALA A 208 12.80 10.39 -5.87
N GLU A 209 12.20 10.92 -6.94
CA GLU A 209 11.03 10.31 -7.60
C GLU A 209 11.48 9.23 -8.61
N ILE A 210 12.64 9.43 -9.24
CA ILE A 210 13.31 8.44 -10.10
C ILE A 210 13.74 7.23 -9.25
N GLU A 211 14.44 7.45 -8.13
CA GLU A 211 14.86 6.39 -7.20
C GLU A 211 13.67 5.58 -6.64
N GLN A 212 12.53 6.23 -6.36
CA GLN A 212 11.29 5.56 -5.94
C GLN A 212 10.66 4.72 -7.07
N ALA A 213 10.62 5.23 -8.30
CA ALA A 213 10.09 4.50 -9.44
C ALA A 213 10.95 3.27 -9.75
N GLN A 214 12.28 3.42 -9.75
CA GLN A 214 13.22 2.32 -9.97
C GLN A 214 13.07 1.22 -8.92
N ALA A 215 12.74 1.56 -7.67
CA ALA A 215 12.50 0.58 -6.61
C ALA A 215 11.25 -0.31 -6.80
N LEU A 216 10.30 0.04 -7.68
CA LEU A 216 9.09 -0.75 -7.92
C LEU A 216 9.40 -2.17 -8.41
N TYR A 217 10.33 -2.33 -9.35
CA TYR A 217 10.66 -3.63 -9.95
C TYR A 217 11.33 -4.59 -8.96
N PRO A 218 12.47 -4.26 -8.31
CA PRO A 218 13.09 -5.16 -7.34
C PRO A 218 12.14 -5.44 -6.16
N ALA A 219 11.36 -4.47 -5.69
CA ALA A 219 10.37 -4.67 -4.64
C ALA A 219 9.25 -5.65 -5.04
N CYS A 220 8.78 -5.62 -6.30
CA CYS A 220 7.80 -6.57 -6.81
C CYS A 220 8.39 -7.98 -6.97
N ARG A 221 9.61 -8.09 -7.52
CA ARG A 221 10.33 -9.35 -7.60
C ARG A 221 10.53 -9.98 -6.22
N ASP A 222 10.88 -9.18 -5.22
CA ASP A 222 11.06 -9.63 -3.84
C ASP A 222 9.72 -10.07 -3.22
N ALA A 223 8.64 -9.32 -3.45
CA ALA A 223 7.29 -9.71 -3.01
C ALA A 223 6.83 -11.03 -3.66
N LYS A 224 6.98 -11.20 -4.98
CA LYS A 224 6.68 -12.48 -5.66
C LYS A 224 7.59 -13.61 -5.16
N ALA A 225 8.89 -13.36 -4.95
CA ALA A 225 9.82 -14.33 -4.38
C ALA A 225 9.41 -14.80 -2.97
N ALA A 226 8.80 -13.92 -2.15
CA ALA A 226 8.24 -14.30 -0.85
C ALA A 226 7.04 -15.24 -1.00
N ILE A 227 6.10 -14.97 -1.91
CA ILE A 227 4.98 -15.89 -2.18
C ILE A 227 5.49 -17.25 -2.70
N ARG A 228 6.48 -17.24 -3.59
CA ARG A 228 7.14 -18.46 -4.11
C ARG A 228 7.86 -19.25 -3.01
N TRP A 229 8.49 -18.58 -2.04
CA TRP A 229 9.07 -19.24 -0.86
C TRP A 229 8.01 -19.83 0.09
N ILE A 230 6.89 -19.12 0.29
CA ILE A 230 5.77 -19.60 1.10
C ILE A 230 5.16 -20.87 0.48
N ASN A 231 5.04 -20.92 -0.85
CA ASN A 231 4.67 -22.13 -1.59
C ASN A 231 5.72 -23.25 -1.41
N ALA A 232 7.02 -22.94 -1.58
CA ALA A 232 8.11 -23.89 -1.40
C ALA A 232 8.18 -24.53 0.00
N THR A 233 7.69 -23.82 1.03
CA THR A 233 7.74 -24.23 2.45
C THR A 233 6.35 -24.58 3.02
N ALA A 234 5.35 -24.79 2.15
CA ALA A 234 3.96 -24.97 2.58
C ALA A 234 3.76 -26.17 3.53
N ASP A 235 4.47 -27.28 3.29
CA ASP A 235 4.46 -28.47 4.17
C ASP A 235 5.06 -28.16 5.56
N ASP A 236 6.18 -27.43 5.62
CA ASP A 236 6.92 -27.14 6.86
C ASP A 236 6.10 -26.28 7.86
N TYR A 237 5.23 -25.41 7.35
CA TYR A 237 4.28 -24.61 8.15
C TYR A 237 2.87 -25.20 8.18
N SER A 238 2.61 -26.27 7.42
CA SER A 238 1.30 -26.89 7.21
C SER A 238 0.22 -25.86 6.83
N ILE A 239 0.45 -25.17 5.70
CA ILE A 239 -0.46 -24.17 5.12
C ILE A 239 -1.04 -24.61 3.77
N SER A 240 -2.16 -24.01 3.36
CA SER A 240 -2.70 -24.17 2.01
C SER A 240 -2.17 -23.07 1.08
N THR A 241 -1.59 -23.49 -0.04
CA THR A 241 -1.18 -22.63 -1.16
C THR A 241 -2.37 -21.89 -1.80
N ASP A 242 -3.54 -22.51 -1.77
CA ASP A 242 -4.75 -22.01 -2.42
C ASP A 242 -5.47 -20.93 -1.59
N HIS A 243 -5.01 -20.67 -0.35
CA HIS A 243 -5.65 -19.79 0.64
C HIS A 243 -4.63 -18.79 1.23
N ILE A 244 -3.86 -18.13 0.35
CA ILE A 244 -2.90 -17.08 0.71
C ILE A 244 -3.56 -15.70 0.46
N ALA A 245 -3.86 -14.94 1.53
CA ALA A 245 -4.21 -13.53 1.40
C ALA A 245 -2.97 -12.62 1.49
N VAL A 246 -3.01 -11.45 0.86
CA VAL A 246 -2.00 -10.39 1.05
C VAL A 246 -2.65 -9.11 1.59
N ILE A 247 -2.02 -8.50 2.59
CA ILE A 247 -2.44 -7.24 3.21
C ILE A 247 -1.30 -6.23 3.06
N GLY A 248 -1.57 -5.15 2.34
CA GLY A 248 -0.62 -4.06 2.17
C GLY A 248 -0.99 -2.80 2.94
N GLY A 249 -0.07 -1.83 2.91
CA GLY A 249 -0.37 -0.44 3.25
C GLY A 249 0.61 0.52 2.56
N SER A 250 0.12 1.57 1.89
CA SER A 250 0.97 2.49 1.10
C SER A 250 1.78 1.73 0.03
N ALA A 251 3.10 1.90 -0.04
CA ALA A 251 3.98 1.15 -0.95
C ALA A 251 3.79 -0.39 -0.89
N GLY A 252 3.62 -0.97 0.31
CA GLY A 252 3.31 -2.40 0.45
C GLY A 252 1.93 -2.79 -0.09
N SER A 253 1.04 -1.81 -0.26
CA SER A 253 -0.28 -1.96 -0.88
C SER A 253 -0.22 -1.87 -2.40
N VAL A 254 0.65 -1.02 -2.96
CA VAL A 254 1.04 -1.08 -4.38
C VAL A 254 1.60 -2.48 -4.71
N LEU A 255 2.42 -3.06 -3.83
CA LEU A 255 2.90 -4.44 -3.97
C LEU A 255 1.80 -5.50 -3.81
N ALA A 256 0.85 -5.31 -2.89
CA ALA A 256 -0.28 -6.24 -2.68
C ALA A 256 -1.24 -6.25 -3.88
N VAL A 257 -1.59 -5.08 -4.42
CA VAL A 257 -2.34 -4.91 -5.68
C VAL A 257 -1.57 -5.50 -6.85
N GLY A 258 -0.24 -5.30 -6.87
CA GLY A 258 0.65 -5.97 -7.82
C GLY A 258 0.51 -7.48 -7.80
N LEU A 259 0.67 -8.11 -6.63
CA LEU A 259 0.60 -9.57 -6.47
C LEU A 259 -0.75 -10.17 -6.91
N GLY A 260 -1.86 -9.46 -6.73
CA GLY A 260 -3.20 -9.95 -7.10
C GLY A 260 -3.63 -9.70 -8.54
N GLY A 261 -2.85 -8.96 -9.33
CA GLY A 261 -3.18 -8.61 -10.73
C GLY A 261 -1.94 -8.54 -11.62
N SER A 262 -0.99 -9.47 -11.44
CA SER A 262 0.20 -9.64 -12.29
C SER A 262 0.50 -11.12 -12.49
N ASP A 263 0.91 -11.50 -13.70
CA ASP A 263 1.06 -12.88 -14.13
C ASP A 263 2.12 -13.65 -13.33
N GLN A 264 2.00 -14.98 -13.23
CA GLN A 264 2.98 -15.83 -12.53
C GLN A 264 4.42 -15.67 -13.08
N ASP A 265 4.54 -15.47 -14.39
CA ASP A 265 5.80 -15.31 -15.11
C ASP A 265 6.45 -13.93 -14.90
N ASP A 266 5.76 -12.94 -14.31
CA ASP A 266 6.35 -11.63 -14.04
C ASP A 266 7.42 -11.69 -12.95
N CYS A 267 8.48 -10.90 -13.13
CA CYS A 267 9.67 -10.90 -12.29
C CYS A 267 10.31 -12.31 -12.17
N THR A 268 10.46 -12.99 -13.31
CA THR A 268 11.09 -14.32 -13.43
C THR A 268 12.22 -14.39 -14.47
N ASP A 269 12.13 -13.70 -15.61
CA ASP A 269 13.10 -13.83 -16.72
C ASP A 269 13.51 -12.50 -17.41
N GLU A 270 12.93 -11.36 -17.03
CA GLU A 270 13.27 -10.03 -17.57
C GLU A 270 14.70 -9.56 -17.20
N ILE A 271 15.30 -10.26 -16.22
CA ILE A 271 16.71 -10.21 -15.84
C ILE A 271 17.23 -11.65 -15.88
N SER A 272 18.38 -11.91 -16.48
CA SER A 272 18.93 -13.28 -16.49
C SER A 272 19.70 -13.61 -15.21
N VAL A 273 19.88 -14.90 -14.92
CA VAL A 273 20.71 -15.38 -13.79
C VAL A 273 22.21 -15.05 -13.99
N ASP A 274 22.64 -14.75 -15.21
CA ASP A 274 24.00 -14.24 -15.48
C ASP A 274 24.14 -12.74 -15.16
N ASP A 275 23.04 -11.96 -15.22
CA ASP A 275 22.99 -10.53 -14.89
C ASP A 275 22.72 -10.28 -13.38
N ASP A 276 21.79 -11.05 -12.79
CA ASP A 276 21.54 -11.09 -11.34
C ASP A 276 21.51 -12.56 -10.84
N PRO A 277 22.64 -13.06 -10.29
CA PRO A 277 22.71 -14.41 -9.74
C PRO A 277 21.76 -14.69 -8.58
N THR A 278 21.26 -13.68 -7.84
CA THR A 278 20.36 -13.91 -6.70
C THR A 278 18.95 -14.32 -7.15
N LEU A 279 18.61 -14.10 -8.43
CA LEU A 279 17.38 -14.61 -9.04
C LEU A 279 17.21 -16.13 -8.83
N SER A 280 18.32 -16.87 -8.83
CA SER A 280 18.35 -18.32 -8.56
C SER A 280 17.88 -18.72 -7.15
N THR A 281 17.75 -17.76 -6.22
CA THR A 281 17.24 -17.99 -4.84
C THR A 281 15.73 -17.74 -4.69
N THR A 282 15.05 -17.29 -5.76
CA THR A 282 13.66 -16.80 -5.69
C THR A 282 12.57 -17.84 -5.96
N ASN A 283 12.91 -19.13 -5.89
CA ASN A 283 12.01 -20.29 -6.03
C ASN A 283 11.14 -20.26 -7.31
N LEU A 284 11.77 -20.01 -8.47
CA LEU A 284 11.11 -19.80 -9.77
C LEU A 284 10.24 -20.98 -10.28
N ASP A 285 10.32 -22.15 -9.65
CA ASP A 285 9.51 -23.33 -9.95
C ASP A 285 8.17 -23.38 -9.18
N GLN A 286 7.87 -22.35 -8.37
CA GLN A 286 6.70 -22.27 -7.50
C GLN A 286 5.76 -21.13 -7.92
N SER A 287 4.45 -21.24 -7.61
CA SER A 287 3.48 -20.18 -7.92
C SER A 287 3.72 -18.92 -7.06
N SER A 288 3.45 -17.75 -7.63
CA SER A 288 3.39 -16.46 -6.92
C SER A 288 1.97 -15.93 -6.75
N GLU A 289 0.94 -16.75 -6.98
CA GLU A 289 -0.48 -16.36 -6.89
C GLU A 289 -0.91 -16.08 -5.44
N VAL A 290 -1.92 -15.23 -5.30
CA VAL A 290 -2.61 -14.94 -4.02
C VAL A 290 -4.11 -15.03 -4.24
N ALA A 291 -4.85 -15.48 -3.23
CA ALA A 291 -6.30 -15.69 -3.31
C ALA A 291 -7.13 -14.46 -2.89
N THR A 292 -6.51 -13.45 -2.25
CA THR A 292 -7.20 -12.22 -1.80
C THR A 292 -6.20 -11.07 -1.62
N VAL A 293 -6.58 -9.85 -2.02
CA VAL A 293 -5.83 -8.62 -1.73
C VAL A 293 -6.61 -7.72 -0.79
N ILE A 294 -5.97 -7.23 0.26
CA ILE A 294 -6.46 -6.10 1.06
C ILE A 294 -5.57 -4.88 0.79
N ASP A 295 -6.13 -3.92 0.05
CA ASP A 295 -5.49 -2.66 -0.29
C ASP A 295 -5.83 -1.57 0.75
N HIS A 296 -4.81 -1.10 1.47
CA HIS A 296 -4.86 0.14 2.24
C HIS A 296 -4.02 1.21 1.54
N TRP A 297 -4.70 2.10 0.83
CA TRP A 297 -4.16 3.29 0.16
C TRP A 297 -2.93 3.02 -0.73
N GLY A 298 -3.06 2.01 -1.60
CA GLY A 298 -2.14 1.70 -2.68
C GLY A 298 -2.53 2.32 -4.02
N GLY A 299 -2.13 1.67 -5.11
CA GLY A 299 -2.31 2.15 -6.47
C GLY A 299 -1.64 1.26 -7.51
N THR A 300 -1.85 1.58 -8.79
CA THR A 300 -1.56 0.66 -9.91
C THR A 300 -0.11 0.70 -10.42
N TYR A 301 0.75 1.54 -9.82
CA TYR A 301 2.10 1.88 -10.29
C TYR A 301 2.95 0.71 -10.80
N ILE A 302 2.96 -0.44 -10.10
CA ILE A 302 3.71 -1.64 -10.51
C ILE A 302 3.11 -2.27 -11.77
N LEU A 303 1.78 -2.40 -11.85
CA LEU A 303 1.08 -2.97 -13.01
C LEU A 303 1.21 -2.07 -14.24
N THR A 304 1.11 -0.75 -14.07
CA THR A 304 1.39 0.24 -15.13
C THR A 304 2.84 0.16 -15.62
N MET A 305 3.80 -0.08 -14.72
CA MET A 305 5.21 -0.23 -15.11
C MET A 305 5.44 -1.54 -15.88
N LEU A 306 4.75 -2.62 -15.51
CA LEU A 306 4.77 -3.89 -16.25
C LEU A 306 4.11 -3.76 -17.65
N GLU A 307 2.92 -3.14 -17.78
CA GLU A 307 2.30 -2.83 -19.10
C GLU A 307 3.26 -2.01 -19.98
N LEU A 308 4.04 -1.10 -19.40
CA LEU A 308 5.03 -0.30 -20.13
C LEU A 308 6.29 -1.07 -20.55
N MET A 309 6.57 -2.23 -19.95
CA MET A 309 7.73 -3.09 -20.26
C MET A 309 7.46 -4.05 -21.43
N ASP A 310 6.21 -4.49 -21.63
CA ASP A 310 5.84 -5.52 -22.64
C ASP A 310 4.62 -5.19 -23.51
N GLY A 311 3.74 -4.29 -23.07
CA GLY A 311 2.47 -3.94 -23.73
C GLY A 311 1.27 -4.82 -23.35
N ILE A 312 1.34 -5.57 -22.26
CA ILE A 312 0.29 -6.46 -21.75
C ILE A 312 -0.51 -5.74 -20.66
N ASP A 313 -1.82 -5.63 -20.86
CA ASP A 313 -2.78 -5.17 -19.85
C ASP A 313 -2.99 -6.28 -18.82
N ARG A 314 -2.91 -5.96 -17.52
CA ARG A 314 -2.68 -6.94 -16.44
C ARG A 314 -3.89 -7.26 -15.58
N PHE A 315 -4.96 -6.47 -15.66
CA PHE A 315 -6.21 -6.77 -14.95
C PHE A 315 -7.11 -7.65 -15.83
N ASP A 316 -7.39 -8.88 -15.40
CA ASP A 316 -8.23 -9.82 -16.15
C ASP A 316 -9.20 -10.62 -15.25
N ALA A 317 -9.93 -11.59 -15.81
CA ALA A 317 -10.92 -12.38 -15.07
C ALA A 317 -10.32 -13.42 -14.10
N THR A 318 -8.98 -13.47 -13.96
CA THR A 318 -8.23 -14.33 -13.05
C THR A 318 -7.64 -13.58 -11.85
N ASP A 319 -7.76 -12.24 -11.80
CA ASP A 319 -7.29 -11.42 -10.68
C ASP A 319 -7.82 -11.92 -9.32
N ALA A 320 -7.02 -11.73 -8.27
CA ALA A 320 -7.39 -12.00 -6.89
C ALA A 320 -8.42 -10.96 -6.37
N PRO A 321 -9.56 -11.37 -5.77
CA PRO A 321 -10.52 -10.44 -5.19
C PRO A 321 -9.90 -9.39 -4.26
N VAL A 322 -10.20 -8.10 -4.52
CA VAL A 322 -9.55 -6.95 -3.86
C VAL A 322 -10.50 -6.16 -2.94
N ARG A 323 -10.01 -5.79 -1.76
CA ARG A 323 -10.69 -4.84 -0.87
C ARG A 323 -9.96 -3.51 -0.85
N ILE A 324 -10.59 -2.48 -1.40
CA ILE A 324 -9.99 -1.16 -1.63
C ILE A 324 -10.37 -0.19 -0.49
N VAL A 325 -9.38 0.29 0.28
CA VAL A 325 -9.59 1.20 1.42
C VAL A 325 -8.68 2.43 1.30
N HIS A 326 -9.24 3.59 0.92
CA HIS A 326 -8.46 4.80 0.59
C HIS A 326 -9.05 6.08 1.18
N GLY A 327 -8.21 7.00 1.63
CA GLY A 327 -8.65 8.33 2.12
C GLY A 327 -8.99 9.30 0.99
N THR A 328 -10.16 9.94 1.04
CA THR A 328 -10.58 10.89 -0.02
C THR A 328 -9.80 12.21 -0.03
N GLU A 329 -9.05 12.50 1.04
CA GLU A 329 -8.11 13.63 1.17
C GLU A 329 -6.65 13.15 1.30
N ASP A 330 -6.29 11.99 0.73
CA ASP A 330 -4.92 11.45 0.78
C ASP A 330 -3.90 12.35 0.05
N PRO A 331 -2.90 12.90 0.77
CA PRO A 331 -1.89 13.79 0.20
C PRO A 331 -0.61 13.06 -0.24
N ALA A 332 -0.50 11.73 -0.06
CA ALA A 332 0.66 10.95 -0.45
C ALA A 332 0.36 10.13 -1.70
N VAL A 333 -0.65 9.28 -1.64
CA VAL A 333 -1.10 8.45 -2.76
C VAL A 333 -2.48 8.96 -3.18
N PRO A 334 -2.64 9.59 -4.36
CA PRO A 334 -3.91 10.20 -4.77
C PRO A 334 -5.08 9.22 -4.72
N PHE A 335 -6.24 9.67 -4.25
CA PHE A 335 -7.47 8.85 -4.23
C PHE A 335 -7.88 8.31 -5.62
N SER A 336 -7.45 8.97 -6.70
CA SER A 336 -7.64 8.49 -8.08
C SER A 336 -6.95 7.15 -8.38
N GLU A 337 -5.96 6.74 -7.59
CA GLU A 337 -5.37 5.40 -7.68
C GLU A 337 -6.40 4.33 -7.30
N ALA A 338 -7.12 4.52 -6.20
CA ALA A 338 -8.22 3.65 -5.79
C ALA A 338 -9.36 3.67 -6.82
N GLU A 339 -9.73 4.84 -7.36
CA GLU A 339 -10.70 4.94 -8.46
C GLU A 339 -10.24 4.17 -9.72
N THR A 340 -8.93 4.04 -9.95
CA THR A 340 -8.36 3.30 -11.09
C THR A 340 -8.42 1.79 -10.87
N ILE A 341 -8.07 1.30 -9.66
CA ILE A 341 -8.28 -0.11 -9.29
C ILE A 341 -9.78 -0.45 -9.36
N GLN A 342 -10.64 0.43 -8.85
CA GLN A 342 -12.10 0.25 -8.92
C GLN A 342 -12.59 0.19 -10.37
N ALA A 343 -12.07 1.03 -11.26
CA ALA A 343 -12.44 1.01 -12.68
C ALA A 343 -12.07 -0.33 -13.34
N ALA A 344 -10.85 -0.83 -13.10
CA ALA A 344 -10.39 -2.11 -13.64
C ALA A 344 -11.28 -3.29 -13.18
N TYR A 345 -11.55 -3.43 -11.89
CA TYR A 345 -12.37 -4.53 -11.37
C TYR A 345 -13.85 -4.44 -11.80
N ASN A 346 -14.36 -3.25 -12.17
CA ASN A 346 -15.66 -3.11 -12.83
C ASN A 346 -15.65 -3.59 -14.30
N GLU A 347 -14.49 -3.59 -14.97
CA GLU A 347 -14.34 -4.07 -16.36
C GLU A 347 -14.02 -5.58 -16.42
N THR A 348 -13.20 -6.12 -15.51
CA THR A 348 -12.94 -7.57 -15.41
C THR A 348 -14.14 -8.34 -14.84
N GLY A 349 -14.87 -7.73 -13.91
CA GLY A 349 -15.98 -8.36 -13.18
C GLY A 349 -15.53 -9.24 -12.01
N VAL A 350 -14.26 -9.19 -11.62
CA VAL A 350 -13.73 -9.84 -10.41
C VAL A 350 -14.34 -9.18 -9.17
N ALA A 351 -14.55 -9.97 -8.10
CA ALA A 351 -15.18 -9.49 -6.88
C ALA A 351 -14.30 -8.45 -6.16
N TYR A 352 -14.88 -7.32 -5.75
CA TYR A 352 -14.17 -6.29 -5.00
C TYR A 352 -15.04 -5.59 -3.94
N GLU A 353 -14.39 -5.03 -2.93
CA GLU A 353 -14.97 -4.12 -1.95
C GLU A 353 -14.43 -2.69 -2.11
N TRP A 354 -15.26 -1.69 -1.80
CA TRP A 354 -14.97 -0.26 -2.03
C TRP A 354 -15.29 0.60 -0.81
N HIS A 355 -14.23 1.05 -0.11
CA HIS A 355 -14.33 1.78 1.17
C HIS A 355 -13.61 3.14 1.13
N PRO A 356 -14.21 4.14 0.47
CA PRO A 356 -13.70 5.51 0.49
C PRO A 356 -13.85 6.12 1.89
N LEU A 357 -12.72 6.37 2.55
CA LEU A 357 -12.66 6.95 3.88
C LEU A 357 -12.78 8.49 3.79
N GLU A 358 -14.03 8.96 3.78
CA GLU A 358 -14.36 10.38 3.56
C GLU A 358 -13.68 11.33 4.56
N GLY A 359 -13.01 12.36 4.04
CA GLY A 359 -12.28 13.36 4.84
C GLY A 359 -11.06 12.79 5.58
N ARG A 360 -10.51 11.66 5.13
CA ARG A 360 -9.27 11.07 5.68
C ARG A 360 -8.11 11.22 4.69
N GLY A 361 -6.92 11.43 5.23
CA GLY A 361 -5.66 11.35 4.49
C GLY A 361 -4.94 10.01 4.66
N HIS A 362 -3.70 9.94 4.18
CA HIS A 362 -2.86 8.73 4.20
C HIS A 362 -2.69 8.09 5.58
N GLY A 363 -2.53 6.76 5.62
CA GLY A 363 -2.19 6.04 6.85
C GLY A 363 -3.33 5.99 7.87
N ALA A 364 -4.58 5.95 7.41
CA ALA A 364 -5.79 6.05 8.23
C ALA A 364 -6.12 4.81 9.09
N TRP A 365 -5.12 4.13 9.66
CA TRP A 365 -5.25 2.88 10.42
C TRP A 365 -6.31 2.88 11.54
N GLY A 366 -6.55 4.04 12.17
CA GLY A 366 -7.59 4.25 13.18
C GLY A 366 -8.97 4.62 12.62
N ALA A 367 -9.24 4.33 11.35
CA ALA A 367 -10.56 4.45 10.74
C ALA A 367 -11.41 3.19 11.02
N THR A 368 -12.69 3.28 10.65
CA THR A 368 -13.67 2.19 10.81
C THR A 368 -14.52 2.08 9.56
N VAL A 369 -14.77 0.85 9.11
CA VAL A 369 -15.71 0.52 8.04
C VAL A 369 -16.92 -0.18 8.67
N ASP A 370 -18.13 0.29 8.38
CA ASP A 370 -19.42 -0.20 8.92
C ASP A 370 -19.49 -0.45 10.45
N GLY A 371 -18.60 0.23 11.20
CA GLY A 371 -18.50 0.15 12.67
C GLY A 371 -17.41 -0.79 13.19
N GLN A 372 -16.78 -1.58 12.31
CA GLN A 372 -15.62 -2.42 12.59
C GLN A 372 -14.30 -1.65 12.40
N THR A 373 -13.21 -2.14 12.98
CA THR A 373 -11.85 -1.71 12.63
C THR A 373 -11.44 -2.19 11.23
N LEU A 374 -10.32 -1.67 10.71
CA LEU A 374 -9.80 -2.09 9.40
C LEU A 374 -9.35 -3.56 9.38
N PHE A 375 -8.86 -4.12 10.49
CA PHE A 375 -8.47 -5.55 10.55
C PHE A 375 -9.67 -6.49 10.71
N GLU A 376 -10.70 -6.11 11.48
CA GLU A 376 -11.95 -6.90 11.59
C GLU A 376 -12.65 -6.96 10.22
N SER A 377 -12.74 -5.84 9.52
CA SER A 377 -13.35 -5.79 8.19
C SER A 377 -12.47 -6.38 7.09
N ALA A 378 -11.15 -6.51 7.30
CA ALA A 378 -10.27 -7.29 6.42
C ALA A 378 -10.41 -8.81 6.68
N TYR A 379 -10.58 -9.22 7.94
CA TYR A 379 -10.88 -10.60 8.33
C TYR A 379 -12.17 -11.08 7.66
N ASP A 380 -13.24 -10.29 7.71
CA ASP A 380 -14.55 -10.66 7.13
C ASP A 380 -14.47 -10.85 5.60
N PHE A 381 -13.72 -9.99 4.89
CA PHE A 381 -13.52 -10.14 3.43
C PHE A 381 -12.66 -11.36 3.06
N ILE A 382 -11.63 -11.68 3.86
CA ILE A 382 -10.78 -12.87 3.61
C ILE A 382 -11.60 -14.16 3.79
N ILE A 383 -12.43 -14.27 4.85
CA ILE A 383 -13.25 -15.47 5.05
C ILE A 383 -14.34 -15.63 3.97
N GLU A 384 -14.92 -14.54 3.46
CA GLU A 384 -15.92 -14.62 2.38
C GLU A 384 -15.28 -14.99 1.04
N THR A 385 -14.20 -14.31 0.64
CA THR A 385 -13.55 -14.54 -0.67
C THR A 385 -12.84 -15.87 -0.78
N GLN A 386 -12.26 -16.38 0.32
CA GLN A 386 -11.62 -17.70 0.38
C GLN A 386 -12.54 -18.82 0.89
N ALA A 387 -13.84 -18.52 1.13
CA ALA A 387 -14.85 -19.46 1.63
C ALA A 387 -14.43 -20.26 2.89
N LEU A 388 -13.70 -19.62 3.81
CA LEU A 388 -13.15 -20.25 5.01
C LEU A 388 -14.24 -20.58 6.04
N ASN A 389 -14.13 -21.76 6.66
CA ASN A 389 -14.97 -22.12 7.81
C ASN A 389 -14.59 -21.28 9.04
N VAL A 390 -15.58 -20.80 9.79
CA VAL A 390 -15.38 -20.01 11.02
C VAL A 390 -15.98 -20.73 12.22
N ASP A 391 -15.14 -21.07 13.19
CA ASP A 391 -15.53 -21.74 14.43
C ASP A 391 -15.52 -20.79 15.66
N GLU A 392 -16.32 -21.16 16.66
CA GLU A 392 -16.38 -20.51 17.97
C GLU A 392 -15.39 -21.17 18.95
N PRO A 393 -14.53 -20.42 19.68
CA PRO A 393 -13.56 -21.01 20.59
C PRO A 393 -14.16 -21.93 21.65
N GLY A 394 -13.78 -23.21 21.63
CA GLY A 394 -14.28 -24.23 22.54
C GLY A 394 -15.53 -24.97 22.07
N ALA A 395 -16.00 -24.73 20.83
CA ALA A 395 -16.81 -25.72 20.13
C ALA A 395 -16.01 -27.02 19.96
N PRO A 396 -16.63 -28.21 20.08
CA PRO A 396 -16.01 -29.44 19.60
C PRO A 396 -15.95 -29.41 18.06
N PRO A 397 -14.90 -29.99 17.43
CA PRO A 397 -14.83 -30.06 15.97
C PRO A 397 -16.05 -30.80 15.39
N GLY A 398 -16.56 -30.28 14.26
CA GLY A 398 -17.81 -30.69 13.60
C GLY A 398 -17.77 -32.02 12.85
#